data_AF-A0A3Q7I1B8-F1
#
_entry.id   AF-A0A3Q7I1B8-F1
#
_cell.length_a   1.000
_cell.length_b   1.000
_cell.length_c   1.000
_cell.angle_alpha   90.00
_cell.angle_beta   90.00
_cell.angle_gamma   90.00
#
_symmetry.space_group_name_H-M   'P 1'
#
loop_
_entity.id
_entity.type
_entity.pdbx_description
1 polymer ?
#
loop_
_entity_poly.entity_id
_entity_poly.type
_entity_poly.pdbx_seq_one_letter_code
_entity_poly.pdbx_strand_id
1 'polypeptide(L)' 'MYCPERGGLNDYLFSEIAEVKILVDRDPVKTSFEVWATSSHFSRKIAKGPDTTTWIWNLHADAHDFDFQITISLVNNKRN' A
#
# COMPACT_ATOMS: atom_id res chain seq x y z
N MET A 1 21.95 -47.46 -34.59
CA MET A 1 20.50 -47.36 -34.37
C MET A 1 20.29 -46.57 -33.09
N TYR A 2 19.71 -45.37 -33.18
CA TYR A 2 19.46 -44.50 -32.04
C TYR A 2 18.26 -45.00 -31.24
N CYS A 3 18.32 -44.87 -29.90
CA CYS A 3 17.25 -44.36 -29.04
C CYS A 3 17.73 -44.43 -27.58
N PRO A 4 18.37 -43.39 -27.01
CA PRO A 4 18.43 -43.22 -25.57
C PRO A 4 17.00 -42.97 -25.08
N GLU A 5 16.64 -43.66 -24.01
CA GLU A 5 15.34 -43.62 -23.36
C GLU A 5 14.91 -42.17 -23.11
N ARG A 6 13.65 -41.86 -23.43
CA ARG A 6 13.07 -40.53 -23.24
C ARG A 6 13.29 -40.10 -21.78
N GLY A 7 14.23 -39.18 -21.56
CA GLY A 7 14.19 -38.29 -20.41
C GLY A 7 12.79 -37.71 -20.34
N GLY A 8 12.09 -38.01 -19.25
CA GLY A 8 10.68 -37.72 -19.12
C GLY A 8 10.45 -36.22 -19.31
N LEU A 9 9.38 -35.87 -20.01
CA LEU A 9 8.92 -34.48 -20.16
C LEU A 9 8.63 -33.77 -18.83
N ASN A 10 8.74 -34.49 -17.71
CA ASN A 10 8.56 -33.96 -16.36
C ASN A 10 9.85 -33.33 -15.79
N ASP A 11 11.02 -33.62 -16.37
CA ASP A 11 12.30 -33.10 -15.86
C ASP A 11 12.59 -31.68 -16.39
N TYR A 12 11.94 -31.30 -17.50
CA TYR A 12 12.01 -29.95 -18.08
C TYR A 12 10.87 -29.03 -17.65
N LEU A 13 9.91 -29.51 -16.85
CA LEU A 13 8.74 -28.73 -16.40
C LEU A 13 8.80 -28.37 -14.91
N PHE A 14 10.01 -28.27 -14.34
CA PHE A 14 10.21 -27.72 -13.00
C PHE A 14 11.30 -26.64 -12.99
N SER A 15 11.64 -26.06 -14.15
CA SER A 15 12.43 -24.82 -14.16
C SER A 15 11.51 -23.65 -13.80
N GLU A 16 11.64 -23.22 -12.55
CA GLU A 16 11.29 -21.88 -12.07
C GLU A 16 9.79 -21.58 -11.88
N ILE A 17 9.12 -22.32 -10.99
CA ILE A 17 8.00 -21.72 -10.27
C ILE A 17 8.61 -20.80 -9.21
N ALA A 18 8.65 -19.49 -9.47
CA ALA A 18 9.12 -18.52 -8.50
C ALA A 18 8.27 -18.60 -7.22
N GLU A 19 8.89 -18.93 -6.10
CA GLU A 19 8.22 -18.98 -4.80
C GLU A 19 7.93 -17.54 -4.32
N VAL A 20 6.65 -17.15 -4.36
CA VAL A 20 6.20 -15.84 -3.85
C VAL A 20 5.95 -15.96 -2.34
N LYS A 21 6.62 -15.12 -1.54
CA LYS A 21 6.41 -15.05 -0.08
C LYS A 21 5.44 -13.92 0.26
N ILE A 22 4.45 -14.21 1.12
CA ILE A 22 3.51 -13.22 1.64
C ILE A 22 4.08 -12.64 2.95
N LEU A 23 4.30 -11.33 2.97
CA LEU A 23 4.75 -10.59 4.16
C LEU A 23 3.63 -9.64 4.59
N VAL A 24 3.17 -9.79 5.83
CA VAL A 24 2.11 -8.95 6.42
C VAL A 24 2.60 -8.43 7.76
N ASP A 25 2.51 -7.13 7.96
CA ASP A 25 2.74 -6.51 9.25
C ASP A 25 1.47 -6.61 10.11
N ARG A 26 1.60 -6.99 11.39
CA ARG A 26 0.45 -7.12 12.28
C ARG A 26 0.25 -5.83 13.07
N ASP A 27 -0.98 -5.33 13.03
CA ASP A 27 -1.39 -4.09 13.69
C ASP A 27 -0.47 -2.89 13.43
N PRO A 28 -0.19 -2.55 12.15
CA PRO A 28 0.74 -1.47 11.80
C PRO A 28 0.22 -0.08 12.24
N VAL A 29 -1.09 0.05 12.45
CA VAL A 29 -1.74 1.24 12.99
C VAL A 29 -2.83 0.79 13.94
N LYS A 30 -2.83 1.33 15.17
CA LYS A 30 -3.85 1.02 16.18
C LYS A 30 -5.20 1.60 15.77
N THR A 31 -6.25 0.80 15.90
CA THR A 31 -7.63 1.25 15.72
C THR A 31 -8.05 2.16 16.87
N SER A 32 -8.47 3.38 16.54
CA SER A 32 -8.96 4.36 17.52
C SER A 32 -9.80 5.44 16.83
N PHE A 33 -10.61 6.15 17.60
CA PHE A 33 -11.36 7.33 17.14
C PHE A 33 -10.58 8.64 17.30
N GLU A 34 -9.38 8.60 17.88
CA GLU A 34 -8.59 9.81 18.20
C GLU A 34 -8.27 10.63 16.94
N VAL A 35 -7.91 9.96 15.84
CA VAL A 35 -7.60 10.62 14.57
C VAL A 35 -8.84 11.11 13.82
N TRP A 36 -10.02 10.55 14.11
CA TRP A 36 -11.29 10.97 13.49
C TRP A 36 -11.76 12.33 13.99
N ALA A 37 -11.38 12.69 15.23
CA ALA A 37 -11.65 14.01 15.77
C ALA A 37 -10.86 15.13 15.07
N THR A 38 -9.77 14.78 14.36
CA THR A 38 -8.91 15.74 13.66
C THR A 38 -9.05 15.55 12.16
N SER A 39 -9.95 16.30 11.54
CA SER A 39 -10.24 16.16 10.10
C SER A 39 -9.01 16.39 9.21
N SER A 40 -8.04 17.20 9.65
CA SER A 40 -6.83 17.54 8.90
C SER A 40 -5.62 16.64 9.17
N HIS A 41 -5.77 15.55 9.93
CA HIS A 41 -4.64 14.73 10.42
C HIS A 41 -3.74 14.17 9.30
N PHE A 42 -4.30 13.97 8.11
CA PHE A 42 -3.62 13.36 6.97
C PHE A 42 -2.78 14.35 6.14
N SER A 43 -3.03 15.66 6.24
CA SER A 43 -2.36 16.68 5.41
C SER A 43 -1.86 17.85 6.24
N ARG A 44 -0.54 18.00 6.30
CA ARG A 44 0.16 19.08 7.02
C ARG A 44 -0.23 20.47 6.49
N LYS A 45 -0.63 20.58 5.23
CA LYS A 45 -1.04 21.84 4.59
C LYS A 45 -2.33 22.39 5.18
N ILE A 46 -3.27 21.50 5.53
CA ILE A 46 -4.59 21.85 6.11
C ILE A 46 -4.63 21.65 7.64
N ALA A 47 -3.52 21.19 8.26
CA ALA A 47 -3.41 20.92 9.69
C ALA A 47 -3.68 22.11 10.60
N LYS A 48 -3.51 23.35 10.10
CA LYS A 48 -3.75 24.58 10.87
C LYS A 48 -5.23 24.85 11.15
N GLY A 49 -6.14 24.18 10.45
CA GLY A 49 -7.58 24.35 10.58
C GLY A 49 -8.18 25.37 9.59
N PRO A 50 -9.51 25.58 9.68
CA PRO A 50 -10.26 26.35 8.69
C PRO A 50 -10.09 27.87 8.85
N ASP A 51 -9.14 28.43 8.10
CA ASP A 51 -8.99 29.89 7.99
C ASP A 51 -9.95 30.51 6.94
N THR A 52 -10.37 29.71 5.95
CA THR A 52 -11.27 30.13 4.86
C THR A 52 -12.21 28.99 4.47
N THR A 53 -13.30 29.30 3.76
CA THR A 53 -14.20 28.25 3.24
C THR A 53 -13.54 27.34 2.21
N THR A 54 -12.48 27.82 1.53
CA THR A 54 -11.63 27.00 0.65
C THR A 54 -10.98 25.84 1.38
N TRP A 55 -10.72 25.96 2.69
CA TRP A 55 -10.18 24.88 3.48
C TRP A 55 -11.08 23.63 3.46
N ILE A 56 -12.41 23.78 3.46
CA ILE A 56 -13.35 22.66 3.40
C ILE A 56 -13.22 21.93 2.07
N TRP A 57 -13.06 22.66 0.97
CA TRP A 57 -12.88 22.05 -0.34
C TRP A 57 -11.54 21.31 -0.46
N ASN A 58 -10.48 21.93 0.05
CA ASN A 58 -9.15 21.31 0.09
C ASN A 58 -9.13 20.05 0.97
N LEU A 59 -9.87 20.04 2.08
CA LEU A 59 -10.05 18.86 2.93
C LEU A 59 -10.62 17.68 2.14
N HIS A 60 -11.65 17.90 1.32
CA HIS A 60 -12.26 16.84 0.53
C HIS A 60 -11.37 16.39 -0.64
N ALA A 61 -10.67 17.33 -1.29
CA ALA A 61 -9.77 17.02 -2.39
C ALA A 61 -8.55 16.19 -1.94
N ASP A 62 -7.93 16.58 -0.81
CA ASP A 62 -6.71 15.95 -0.30
C ASP A 62 -6.99 14.59 0.39
N ALA A 63 -8.25 14.27 0.74
CA ALA A 63 -8.61 13.06 1.48
C ALA A 63 -8.30 11.75 0.74
N HIS A 64 -8.27 11.78 -0.60
CA HIS A 64 -7.93 10.62 -1.43
C HIS A 64 -6.56 10.73 -2.10
N ASP A 65 -5.81 11.80 -1.79
CA ASP A 65 -4.52 12.06 -2.39
C ASP A 65 -3.38 11.48 -1.54
N PHE A 66 -3.22 10.16 -1.59
CA PHE A 66 -2.27 9.42 -0.75
C PHE A 66 -0.80 9.75 -1.04
N ASP A 67 -0.47 10.27 -2.23
CA ASP A 67 0.88 10.72 -2.56
C ASP A 67 1.26 11.99 -1.79
N PHE A 68 0.27 12.82 -1.45
CA PHE A 68 0.46 14.03 -0.65
C PHE A 68 0.17 13.83 0.84
N GLN A 69 -0.49 12.74 1.22
CA GLN A 69 -0.69 12.36 2.62
C GLN A 69 0.64 11.92 3.25
N ILE A 70 1.03 12.59 4.32
CA ILE A 70 2.30 12.30 4.97
C ILE A 70 2.09 11.15 5.93
N THR A 71 2.41 9.94 5.48
CA THR A 71 2.94 8.90 6.38
C THR A 71 4.21 8.33 5.76
N ILE A 72 5.29 8.39 6.54
CA ILE A 72 6.66 8.00 6.19
C ILE A 72 6.68 6.57 5.64
N SER A 73 6.82 6.43 4.31
CA SER A 73 7.27 5.27 3.51
C SER A 73 6.38 5.05 2.29
N LEU A 74 7.01 4.83 1.12
CA LEU A 74 6.32 4.40 -0.11
C LEU A 74 5.51 3.11 0.11
N VAL A 75 5.92 2.31 1.10
CA VAL A 75 5.23 1.09 1.53
C VAL A 75 3.82 1.40 2.01
N ASN A 76 3.61 2.51 2.74
CA ASN A 76 2.32 2.82 3.33
C ASN A 76 1.24 3.21 2.32
N ASN A 77 1.61 3.86 1.22
CA ASN A 77 0.71 4.24 0.11
C ASN A 77 0.20 2.99 -0.64
N LYS A 78 1.00 1.92 -0.66
CA LYS A 78 0.64 0.64 -1.28
C LYS A 78 -0.12 -0.32 -0.36
N ARG A 79 -0.45 0.09 0.88
CA ARG A 79 -1.24 -0.74 1.81
C ARG A 79 -2.72 -0.65 1.45
N ASN A 80 -3.13 -1.34 0.40
CA ASN A 80 -4.53 -1.54 0.00
C ASN A 80 -4.72 -2.95 -0.55
#